data_AF-X6NMM3-F1
#
_entry.id   AF-X6NMM3-F1
#
_cell.length_a   1.000
_cell.length_b   1.000
_cell.length_c   1.000
_cell.angle_alpha   90.00
_cell.angle_beta   90.00
_cell.angle_gamma   90.00
#
_symmetry.space_group_name_H-M   'P 1'
#
loop_
_entity.id
_entity.type
_entity.pdbx_description
1 polymer ?
#
loop_
_entity_poly.entity_id
_entity_poly.type
_entity_poly.pdbx_seq_one_letter_code
_entity_poly.pdbx_strand_id
1 'polypeptide(L)'
;MKANLKRAFASFPKEEFDFREAQVKMIQFALCWFHAVVIERKKFGPKGWNAVYPFNTGDLVNSGTVLVNKLENGSNRIPWADLQYIFGEIMYGGHITDDWDRLLCMTYLRFYMREELFDDQDLIPFIKEGTENQIHFLAPSDRSYDEYFQYVDEYLPPESPVVLGLHPNTEIAVRTDQCNKLFANIVDLQPKDGGTNTSGSNPTQRAATVLEEILEKIGEINFDLDEILAALAIEDRGPYQYVFLQECERMNKLVSEMNRSLRELDKGLHGELTMSERMEQLQDALYFERVPTEWGSLAFPSLRSLPSWIENLILRASQLQSWVDNPVKDMHLPFFLYFVGLAE
;
A
#
# COMPACT_ATOMS: atom_id res chain seq x y z
N MET A 1 -7.40 17.54 -6.05
CA MET A 1 -6.24 18.40 -6.41
C MET A 1 -6.56 19.88 -6.28
N LYS A 2 -7.57 20.40 -7.00
CA LYS A 2 -7.90 21.85 -7.03
C LYS A 2 -8.08 22.47 -5.65
N ALA A 3 -8.90 21.83 -4.81
CA ALA A 3 -9.16 22.29 -3.45
C ALA A 3 -7.91 22.28 -2.56
N ASN A 4 -7.03 21.28 -2.73
CA ASN A 4 -5.79 21.19 -1.96
C ASN A 4 -4.80 22.28 -2.37
N LEU A 5 -4.66 22.56 -3.68
CA LEU A 5 -3.81 23.65 -4.17
C LEU A 5 -4.31 25.02 -3.66
N LYS A 6 -5.62 25.28 -3.79
CA LYS A 6 -6.21 26.53 -3.29
C LYS A 6 -6.04 26.70 -1.78
N ARG A 7 -6.21 25.62 -1.00
CA ARG A 7 -5.99 25.64 0.46
C ARG A 7 -4.51 25.87 0.81
N ALA A 8 -3.60 25.23 0.08
CA ALA A 8 -2.16 25.41 0.24
C ALA A 8 -1.78 26.88 0.01
N PHE A 9 -2.23 27.45 -1.12
CA PHE A 9 -1.94 28.84 -1.46
C PHE A 9 -2.59 29.83 -0.50
N ALA A 10 -3.81 29.57 -0.05
CA ALA A 10 -4.50 30.37 0.98
C ALA A 10 -3.83 30.37 2.36
N SER A 11 -2.81 29.53 2.57
CA SER A 11 -2.03 29.53 3.82
C SER A 11 -1.03 30.70 3.89
N PHE A 12 -0.88 31.45 2.79
CA PHE A 12 0.00 32.61 2.72
C PHE A 12 -0.83 33.90 2.61
N PRO A 13 -0.55 34.92 3.43
CA PRO A 13 -1.34 36.15 3.43
C PRO A 13 -1.11 36.96 2.15
N LYS A 14 -2.21 37.50 1.60
CA LYS A 14 -2.22 38.27 0.37
C LYS A 14 -1.31 39.49 0.44
N GLU A 15 -1.37 40.20 1.57
CA GLU A 15 -0.63 41.44 1.79
C GLU A 15 0.86 41.19 1.62
N GLU A 16 1.39 40.10 2.19
CA GLU A 16 2.81 39.78 2.03
C GLU A 16 3.13 39.23 0.64
N PHE A 17 2.23 38.43 0.06
CA PHE A 17 2.49 37.77 -1.21
C PHE A 17 2.64 38.77 -2.35
N ASP A 18 1.75 39.77 -2.44
CA ASP A 18 1.73 40.71 -3.57
C ASP A 18 2.99 41.59 -3.64
N PHE A 19 3.63 41.89 -2.50
CA PHE A 19 4.86 42.68 -2.44
C PHE A 19 6.16 41.88 -2.69
N ARG A 20 6.09 40.55 -2.79
CA ARG A 20 7.27 39.71 -3.03
C ARG A 20 7.78 39.83 -4.47
N GLU A 21 9.05 39.53 -4.66
CA GLU A 21 9.65 39.43 -5.99
C GLU A 21 9.01 38.30 -6.80
N ALA A 22 8.98 38.47 -8.13
CA ALA A 22 8.42 37.51 -9.08
C ALA A 22 8.96 36.08 -8.87
N GLN A 23 10.27 35.95 -8.64
CA GLN A 23 10.92 34.65 -8.43
C GLN A 23 10.40 33.95 -7.17
N VAL A 24 10.21 34.69 -6.08
CA VAL A 24 9.67 34.16 -4.81
C VAL A 24 8.23 33.69 -5.02
N LYS A 25 7.40 34.48 -5.70
CA LYS A 25 6.00 34.14 -5.99
C LYS A 25 5.88 32.85 -6.81
N MET A 26 6.67 32.70 -7.86
CA MET A 26 6.68 31.53 -8.73
C MET A 26 7.15 30.26 -7.98
N ILE A 27 8.25 30.35 -7.24
CA ILE A 27 8.75 29.21 -6.42
C ILE A 27 7.74 28.84 -5.34
N GLN A 28 7.11 29.83 -4.70
CA GLN A 28 6.10 29.59 -3.68
C GLN A 28 4.85 28.92 -4.24
N PHE A 29 4.42 29.29 -5.46
CA PHE A 29 3.35 28.60 -6.15
C PHE A 29 3.74 27.14 -6.48
N ALA A 30 4.94 26.90 -6.99
CA ALA A 30 5.47 25.55 -7.24
C ALA A 30 5.57 24.72 -5.95
N LEU A 31 5.89 25.35 -4.81
CA LEU A 31 5.88 24.71 -3.49
C LEU A 31 4.46 24.34 -3.04
N CYS A 32 3.47 25.20 -3.28
CA CYS A 32 2.06 24.89 -3.04
C CYS A 32 1.59 23.73 -3.91
N TRP A 33 2.02 23.68 -5.17
CA TRP A 33 1.77 22.58 -6.08
C TRP A 33 2.37 21.27 -5.56
N PHE A 34 3.65 21.28 -5.20
CA PHE A 34 4.32 20.14 -4.59
C PHE A 34 3.57 19.63 -3.35
N HIS A 35 3.20 20.52 -2.43
CA HIS A 35 2.44 20.18 -1.23
C HIS A 35 1.08 19.54 -1.57
N ALA A 36 0.34 20.12 -2.52
CA ALA A 36 -0.93 19.58 -2.96
C ALA A 36 -0.78 18.19 -3.59
N VAL A 37 0.26 17.96 -4.39
CA VAL A 37 0.59 16.65 -4.98
C VAL A 37 0.90 15.64 -3.88
N VAL A 38 1.77 15.97 -2.93
CA VAL A 38 2.16 15.10 -1.82
C VAL A 38 0.94 14.66 -0.99
N ILE A 39 0.01 15.58 -0.71
CA ILE A 39 -1.24 15.27 -0.01
C ILE A 39 -2.18 14.41 -0.86
N GLU A 40 -2.41 14.79 -2.12
CA GLU A 40 -3.32 14.05 -3.02
C GLU A 40 -2.85 12.62 -3.27
N ARG A 41 -1.53 12.39 -3.35
CA ARG A 41 -0.94 11.05 -3.51
C ARG A 41 -1.36 10.09 -2.38
N LYS A 42 -1.68 10.57 -1.17
CA LYS A 42 -2.18 9.72 -0.06
C LYS A 42 -3.45 8.94 -0.44
N LYS A 43 -4.25 9.43 -1.38
CA LYS A 43 -5.48 8.76 -1.84
C LYS A 43 -5.22 7.45 -2.60
N PHE A 44 -4.00 7.23 -3.08
CA PHE A 44 -3.66 6.09 -3.94
C PHE A 44 -3.00 4.92 -3.20
N GLY A 45 -3.01 4.95 -1.85
CA GLY A 45 -2.42 3.91 -1.01
C GLY A 45 -0.95 3.65 -1.39
N PRO A 46 -0.50 2.38 -1.45
CA PRO A 46 0.86 2.01 -1.82
C PRO A 46 1.33 2.50 -3.20
N LYS A 47 0.42 2.84 -4.12
CA LYS A 47 0.79 3.45 -5.42
C LYS A 47 1.16 4.93 -5.29
N GLY A 48 0.70 5.56 -4.21
CA GLY A 48 1.02 6.93 -3.84
C GLY A 48 2.19 7.00 -2.87
N TRP A 49 2.07 6.33 -1.73
CA TRP A 49 3.03 6.24 -0.62
C TRP A 49 2.96 4.84 0.00
N ASN A 50 4.10 4.25 0.34
CA ASN A 50 4.15 2.96 1.05
C ASN A 50 3.56 3.06 2.47
N ALA A 51 3.72 4.21 3.13
CA ALA A 51 3.14 4.49 4.44
C ALA A 51 2.31 5.79 4.49
N VAL A 52 1.48 5.92 5.54
CA VAL A 52 0.66 7.12 5.75
C VAL A 52 1.45 8.16 6.55
N TYR A 53 1.99 9.17 5.85
CA TYR A 53 2.74 10.24 6.49
C TYR A 53 1.87 11.44 6.89
N PRO A 54 2.15 12.09 8.03
CA PRO A 54 1.36 13.20 8.55
C PRO A 54 1.78 14.58 7.97
N PHE A 55 2.00 14.68 6.65
CA PHE A 55 2.27 15.98 6.00
C PHE A 55 1.17 17.00 6.32
N ASN A 56 1.57 18.18 6.78
CA ASN A 56 0.70 19.21 7.31
C ASN A 56 0.99 20.59 6.72
N THR A 57 0.08 21.55 6.92
CA THR A 57 0.24 22.92 6.43
C THR A 57 1.43 23.65 7.05
N GLY A 58 1.84 23.27 8.27
CA GLY A 58 3.03 23.80 8.91
C GLY A 58 4.31 23.51 8.12
N ASP A 59 4.43 22.32 7.52
CA ASP A 59 5.57 21.96 6.66
C ASP A 59 5.65 22.92 5.45
N LEU A 60 4.50 23.24 4.85
CA LEU A 60 4.39 24.21 3.75
C LEU A 60 4.74 25.63 4.19
N VAL A 61 4.12 26.13 5.25
CA VAL A 61 4.31 27.51 5.73
C VAL A 61 5.76 27.74 6.16
N ASN A 62 6.35 26.82 6.91
CA ASN A 62 7.75 26.88 7.32
C ASN A 62 8.70 26.83 6.11
N SER A 63 8.40 26.00 5.10
CA SER A 63 9.17 25.97 3.85
C SER A 63 9.07 27.31 3.10
N GLY A 64 7.90 27.94 3.07
CA GLY A 64 7.71 29.27 2.50
C GLY A 64 8.47 30.36 3.27
N THR A 65 8.52 30.29 4.59
CA THR A 65 9.33 31.21 5.41
C THR A 65 10.83 31.03 5.13
N VAL A 66 11.31 29.80 5.01
CA VAL A 66 12.71 29.51 4.62
C VAL A 66 13.02 30.07 3.23
N LEU A 67 12.10 29.91 2.26
CA LEU A 67 12.25 30.45 0.91
C LEU A 67 12.49 31.96 0.95
N VAL A 68 11.60 32.69 1.61
CA VAL A 68 11.67 34.16 1.74
C VAL A 68 12.98 34.55 2.41
N ASN A 69 13.30 33.94 3.56
CA ASN A 69 14.53 34.25 4.30
C ASN A 69 15.80 33.98 3.48
N LYS A 70 15.82 32.94 2.64
CA LYS A 70 17.00 32.60 1.82
C LYS A 70 17.15 33.52 0.61
N LEU A 71 16.05 33.97 0.01
CA LEU A 71 16.07 34.84 -1.16
C LEU A 71 16.25 36.31 -0.81
N GLU A 72 15.66 36.79 0.30
CA GLU A 72 15.80 38.19 0.73
C GLU A 72 17.16 38.48 1.39
N ASN A 73 17.78 37.49 2.05
CA ASN A 73 19.09 37.64 2.70
C ASN A 73 20.26 37.06 1.88
N GLY A 74 19.96 36.43 0.73
CA GLY A 74 20.93 35.72 -0.10
C GLY A 74 21.55 36.58 -1.21
N SER A 75 22.48 35.99 -1.94
CA SER A 75 22.92 36.52 -3.24
C SER A 75 21.78 36.45 -4.27
N ASN A 76 21.78 37.30 -5.32
CA ASN A 76 20.83 37.28 -6.46
C ASN A 76 20.71 35.93 -7.22
N ARG A 77 21.38 34.87 -6.77
CA ARG A 77 21.28 33.51 -7.32
C ARG A 77 20.50 32.62 -6.36
N ILE A 78 19.51 31.92 -6.91
CA ILE A 78 18.64 31.00 -6.17
C ILE A 78 19.44 29.75 -5.76
N PRO A 79 19.53 29.43 -4.45
CA PRO A 79 20.29 28.28 -3.97
C PRO A 79 19.44 27.00 -4.05
N TRP A 80 19.24 26.48 -5.27
CA TRP A 80 18.37 25.32 -5.51
C TRP A 80 18.74 24.08 -4.68
N ALA A 81 20.03 23.77 -4.54
CA ALA A 81 20.49 22.63 -3.75
C ALA A 81 20.10 22.77 -2.27
N ASP A 82 20.24 23.96 -1.68
CA ASP A 82 19.83 24.22 -0.30
C ASP A 82 18.31 24.11 -0.15
N LEU A 83 17.53 24.68 -1.07
CA LEU A 83 16.06 24.62 -1.02
C LEU A 83 15.56 23.18 -1.16
N GLN A 84 16.11 22.43 -2.11
CA GLN A 84 15.77 21.01 -2.32
C GLN A 84 16.13 20.18 -1.09
N TYR A 85 17.29 20.42 -0.47
CA TYR A 85 17.70 19.72 0.74
C TYR A 85 16.79 20.07 1.93
N ILE A 86 16.56 21.36 2.19
CA ILE A 86 15.74 21.78 3.34
C ILE A 86 14.31 21.30 3.19
N PHE A 87 13.67 21.53 2.04
CA PHE A 87 12.28 21.11 1.85
C PHE A 87 12.15 19.59 1.82
N GLY A 88 13.05 18.92 1.11
CA GLY A 88 12.93 17.49 0.84
C GLY A 88 13.43 16.60 1.97
N GLU A 89 14.60 16.89 2.54
CA GLU A 89 15.23 16.04 3.56
C GLU A 89 14.82 16.41 4.98
N ILE A 90 14.60 17.71 5.25
CA ILE A 90 14.29 18.22 6.60
C ILE A 90 12.79 18.39 6.79
N MET A 91 12.13 19.21 5.96
CA MET A 91 10.72 19.59 6.18
C MET A 91 9.77 18.42 5.92
N TYR A 92 9.77 17.88 4.69
CA TYR A 92 8.91 16.75 4.34
C TYR A 92 9.57 15.41 4.68
N GLY A 93 10.87 15.27 4.41
CA GLY A 93 11.64 14.05 4.69
C GLY A 93 11.78 13.72 6.17
N GLY A 94 11.58 14.69 7.07
CA GLY A 94 11.52 14.43 8.51
C GLY A 94 10.32 13.55 8.92
N HIS A 95 9.27 13.49 8.10
CA HIS A 95 8.12 12.61 8.32
C HIS A 95 8.26 11.23 7.70
N ILE A 96 9.17 11.08 6.73
CA ILE A 96 9.25 9.91 5.87
C ILE A 96 10.24 8.91 6.45
N THR A 97 9.75 7.72 6.78
CA THR A 97 10.54 6.63 7.37
C THR A 97 11.02 5.59 6.35
N ASP A 98 10.39 5.51 5.18
CA ASP A 98 10.73 4.54 4.13
C ASP A 98 11.65 5.18 3.09
N ASP A 99 12.75 4.51 2.74
CA ASP A 99 13.77 5.06 1.84
C ASP A 99 13.24 5.23 0.41
N TRP A 100 12.33 4.36 -0.04
CA TRP A 100 11.72 4.48 -1.37
C TRP A 100 10.75 5.66 -1.44
N ASP A 101 9.94 5.85 -0.40
CA ASP A 101 9.10 7.05 -0.27
C ASP A 101 9.95 8.32 -0.14
N ARG A 102 11.11 8.26 0.52
CA ARG A 102 12.05 9.40 0.61
C ARG A 102 12.60 9.76 -0.76
N LEU A 103 13.04 8.77 -1.53
CA LEU A 103 13.48 8.92 -2.91
C LEU A 103 12.38 9.51 -3.80
N LEU A 104 11.15 9.01 -3.67
CA LEU A 104 9.98 9.51 -4.39
C LEU A 104 9.75 11.00 -4.08
N CYS A 105 9.68 11.37 -2.80
CA CYS A 105 9.51 12.76 -2.36
C CYS A 105 10.57 13.68 -2.97
N MET A 106 11.84 13.29 -2.87
CA MET A 106 12.97 14.03 -3.44
C MET A 106 12.90 14.15 -4.96
N THR A 107 12.44 13.11 -5.65
CA THR A 107 12.29 13.13 -7.11
C THR A 107 11.23 14.14 -7.56
N TYR A 108 10.10 14.18 -6.88
CA TYR A 108 9.06 15.19 -7.14
C TYR A 108 9.55 16.60 -6.83
N LEU A 109 10.24 16.78 -5.69
CA LEU A 109 10.75 18.09 -5.31
C LEU A 109 11.80 18.61 -6.29
N ARG A 110 12.75 17.77 -6.72
CA ARG A 110 13.75 18.11 -7.74
C ARG A 110 13.11 18.43 -9.09
N PHE A 111 11.99 17.78 -9.41
CA PHE A 111 11.24 18.11 -10.61
C PHE A 111 10.66 19.53 -10.52
N TYR A 112 10.06 19.94 -9.40
CA TYR A 112 9.45 21.27 -9.28
C TYR A 112 10.42 22.41 -9.00
N MET A 113 11.52 22.13 -8.28
CA MET A 113 12.45 23.14 -7.78
C MET A 113 13.72 23.18 -8.63
N ARG A 114 13.62 23.70 -9.85
CA ARG A 114 14.73 23.80 -10.81
C ARG A 114 14.70 25.11 -11.59
N GLU A 115 15.79 25.47 -12.26
CA GLU A 115 15.95 26.75 -12.96
C GLU A 115 14.90 26.95 -14.07
N GLU A 116 14.50 25.85 -14.72
CA GLU A 116 13.50 25.83 -15.79
C GLU A 116 12.10 26.22 -15.32
N LEU A 117 11.86 26.34 -13.99
CA LEU A 117 10.58 26.81 -13.44
C LEU A 117 10.18 28.18 -14.00
N PHE A 118 11.16 29.01 -14.37
CA PHE A 118 10.93 30.34 -14.92
C PHE A 118 10.70 30.35 -16.44
N ASP A 119 10.93 29.22 -17.12
CA ASP A 119 10.87 29.07 -18.58
C ASP A 119 9.65 28.22 -18.99
N ASP A 120 8.45 28.61 -18.54
CA ASP A 120 7.17 27.95 -18.86
C ASP A 120 7.17 26.43 -18.57
N GLN A 121 7.80 26.00 -17.47
CA GLN A 121 7.82 24.61 -17.06
C GLN A 121 6.41 24.05 -16.85
N ASP A 122 6.15 22.86 -17.37
CA ASP A 122 4.97 22.08 -17.00
C ASP A 122 5.08 21.55 -15.57
N LEU A 123 4.08 21.85 -14.76
CA LEU A 123 3.96 21.36 -13.38
C LEU A 123 3.39 19.94 -13.33
N ILE A 124 2.97 19.35 -14.45
CA ILE A 124 2.59 17.93 -14.48
C ILE A 124 3.85 17.08 -14.74
N PRO A 125 4.26 16.22 -13.79
CA PRO A 125 5.52 15.50 -13.91
C PRO A 125 5.41 14.25 -14.80
N PHE A 126 6.55 13.88 -15.41
CA PHE A 126 6.77 12.61 -16.12
C PHE A 126 5.87 12.34 -17.33
N ILE A 127 5.35 13.39 -17.97
CA ILE A 127 4.67 13.26 -19.26
C ILE A 127 5.69 12.87 -20.34
N LYS A 128 5.41 11.80 -21.10
CA LYS A 128 6.20 11.44 -22.27
C LYS A 128 5.82 12.31 -23.47
N GLU A 129 6.82 12.90 -24.12
CA GLU A 129 6.67 13.60 -25.38
C GLU A 129 6.04 12.68 -26.45
N GLY A 130 5.04 13.18 -27.19
CA GLY A 130 4.38 12.44 -28.28
C GLY A 130 3.11 11.66 -27.92
N THR A 131 2.48 11.91 -26.77
CA THR A 131 1.17 11.30 -26.43
C THR A 131 0.04 12.24 -26.89
N GLU A 132 -0.87 11.81 -27.75
CA GLU A 132 -1.83 12.68 -28.49
C GLU A 132 -2.91 13.39 -27.64
N ASN A 133 -2.91 13.24 -26.31
CA ASN A 133 -3.83 13.90 -25.37
C ASN A 133 -3.07 14.42 -24.13
N GLN A 134 -2.00 15.19 -24.36
CA GLN A 134 -1.23 15.76 -23.26
C GLN A 134 -2.05 16.81 -22.50
N ILE A 135 -2.27 16.52 -21.23
CA ILE A 135 -2.79 17.47 -20.25
C ILE A 135 -1.58 18.29 -19.80
N HIS A 136 -1.66 19.62 -19.85
CA HIS A 136 -0.60 20.52 -19.43
C HIS A 136 -1.09 21.45 -18.33
N PHE A 137 -0.23 21.77 -17.38
CA PHE A 137 -0.48 22.83 -16.41
C PHE A 137 0.84 23.59 -16.19
N LEU A 138 1.02 24.67 -16.93
CA LEU A 138 2.26 25.44 -16.91
C LEU A 138 2.41 26.20 -15.59
N ALA A 139 3.66 26.44 -15.19
CA ALA A 139 3.96 27.33 -14.08
C ALA A 139 3.48 28.75 -14.44
N PRO A 140 2.55 29.34 -13.67
CA PRO A 140 2.10 30.70 -13.93
C PRO A 140 3.26 31.69 -13.76
N SER A 141 3.33 32.65 -14.69
CA SER A 141 4.18 33.84 -14.59
C SER A 141 3.81 34.72 -13.39
N ASP A 142 4.61 35.76 -13.13
CA ASP A 142 4.29 36.75 -12.08
C ASP A 142 2.89 37.36 -12.28
N ARG A 143 2.10 37.30 -11.22
CA ARG A 143 0.67 37.64 -11.15
C ARG A 143 0.36 38.13 -9.73
N SER A 144 -0.76 38.83 -9.57
CA SER A 144 -1.30 39.14 -8.23
C SER A 144 -1.90 37.90 -7.57
N TYR A 145 -2.02 37.93 -6.25
CA TYR A 145 -2.56 36.85 -5.44
C TYR A 145 -3.93 36.34 -5.95
N ASP A 146 -4.85 37.25 -6.28
CA ASP A 146 -6.19 36.87 -6.77
C ASP A 146 -6.13 36.26 -8.18
N GLU A 147 -5.21 36.74 -9.03
CA GLU A 147 -5.00 36.20 -10.38
C GLU A 147 -4.42 34.78 -10.35
N TYR A 148 -3.63 34.41 -9.34
CA TYR A 148 -3.21 33.01 -9.15
C TYR A 148 -4.41 32.09 -8.87
N PHE A 149 -5.40 32.54 -8.07
CA PHE A 149 -6.63 31.76 -7.86
C PHE A 149 -7.45 31.62 -9.13
N GLN A 150 -7.55 32.69 -9.92
CA GLN A 150 -8.23 32.66 -11.22
C GLN A 150 -7.51 31.73 -12.20
N TYR A 151 -6.18 31.77 -12.23
CA TYR A 151 -5.37 30.86 -13.05
C TYR A 151 -5.65 29.39 -12.72
N VAL A 152 -5.71 29.06 -11.42
CA VAL A 152 -6.08 27.70 -10.97
C VAL A 152 -7.53 27.35 -11.33
N ASP A 153 -8.43 28.33 -11.42
CA ASP A 153 -9.81 28.07 -11.83
C ASP A 153 -9.96 27.78 -13.32
N GLU A 154 -9.19 28.48 -14.15
CA GLU A 154 -9.30 28.47 -15.61
C GLU A 154 -8.43 27.38 -16.27
N TYR A 155 -7.19 27.21 -15.81
CA TYR A 155 -6.19 26.36 -16.49
C TYR A 155 -5.96 25.01 -15.83
N LEU A 156 -6.42 24.79 -14.59
CA LEU A 156 -6.21 23.51 -13.93
C LEU A 156 -7.04 22.42 -14.61
N PRO A 157 -6.41 21.32 -15.07
CA PRO A 157 -7.13 20.23 -15.71
C PRO A 157 -8.03 19.45 -14.73
N PRO A 158 -8.98 18.66 -15.26
CA PRO A 158 -9.80 17.78 -14.44
C PRO A 158 -8.94 16.81 -13.63
N GLU A 159 -9.44 16.40 -12.47
CA GLU A 159 -8.70 15.51 -11.57
C GLU A 159 -8.43 14.17 -12.25
N SER A 160 -7.15 13.81 -12.34
CA SER A 160 -6.67 12.56 -12.93
C SER A 160 -5.37 12.15 -12.25
N PRO A 161 -5.07 10.84 -12.10
CA PRO A 161 -3.77 10.39 -11.59
C PRO A 161 -2.59 10.95 -12.40
N VAL A 162 -2.80 11.21 -13.70
CA VAL A 162 -1.78 11.75 -14.60
C VAL A 162 -1.26 13.12 -14.12
N VAL A 163 -2.13 13.96 -13.57
CA VAL A 163 -1.76 15.28 -13.00
C VAL A 163 -0.76 15.13 -11.85
N LEU A 164 -0.77 13.97 -11.18
CA LEU A 164 0.14 13.64 -10.09
C LEU A 164 1.38 12.86 -10.55
N GLY A 165 1.56 12.63 -11.86
CA GLY A 165 2.62 11.77 -12.42
C GLY A 165 2.37 10.27 -12.24
N LEU A 166 1.12 9.85 -12.01
CA LEU A 166 0.74 8.44 -11.88
C LEU A 166 0.15 7.90 -13.18
N HIS A 167 0.32 6.60 -13.42
CA HIS A 167 -0.31 5.92 -14.55
C HIS A 167 -1.86 5.94 -14.41
N PRO A 168 -2.63 6.14 -15.50
CA PRO A 168 -4.10 6.17 -15.46
C PRO A 168 -4.76 4.97 -14.76
N ASN A 169 -4.22 3.76 -14.94
CA ASN A 169 -4.71 2.53 -14.27
C ASN A 169 -4.71 2.61 -12.73
N THR A 170 -3.98 3.55 -12.14
CA THR A 170 -3.97 3.78 -10.70
C THR A 170 -5.36 4.20 -10.20
N GLU A 171 -6.14 4.91 -11.02
CA GLU A 171 -7.52 5.27 -10.69
C GLU A 171 -8.43 4.05 -10.61
N ILE A 172 -8.28 3.09 -11.54
CA ILE A 172 -9.04 1.85 -11.56
C ILE A 172 -8.84 1.11 -10.22
N ALA A 173 -7.58 0.98 -9.79
CA ALA A 173 -7.25 0.31 -8.53
C ALA A 173 -7.89 0.98 -7.30
N VAL A 174 -7.87 2.33 -7.22
CA VAL A 174 -8.51 3.06 -6.11
C VAL A 174 -10.02 2.88 -6.12
N ARG A 175 -10.65 2.98 -7.29
CA ARG A 175 -12.10 2.76 -7.43
C ARG A 175 -12.49 1.33 -7.03
N THR A 176 -11.71 0.33 -7.43
CA THR A 176 -11.91 -1.07 -7.02
C THR A 176 -11.81 -1.23 -5.50
N ASP A 177 -10.80 -0.65 -4.85
CA ASP A 177 -10.66 -0.69 -3.40
C ASP A 177 -11.83 0.00 -2.67
N GLN A 178 -12.27 1.16 -3.16
CA GLN A 178 -13.45 1.86 -2.64
C GLN A 178 -14.73 1.03 -2.77
N CYS A 179 -14.94 0.37 -3.93
CA CYS A 179 -16.06 -0.54 -4.12
C CYS A 179 -16.00 -1.74 -3.16
N ASN A 180 -14.83 -2.34 -2.99
CA ASN A 180 -14.65 -3.46 -2.06
C ASN A 180 -14.96 -3.05 -0.61
N LYS A 181 -14.48 -1.88 -0.17
CA LYS A 181 -14.81 -1.31 1.15
C LYS A 181 -16.30 -1.02 1.30
N LEU A 182 -16.93 -0.46 0.26
CA LEU A 182 -18.37 -0.22 0.25
C LEU A 182 -19.15 -1.54 0.42
N PHE A 183 -18.80 -2.57 -0.35
CA PHE A 183 -19.46 -3.87 -0.24
C PHE A 183 -19.22 -4.54 1.11
N ALA A 184 -18.00 -4.46 1.65
CA ALA A 184 -17.70 -4.95 3.00
C ALA A 184 -18.58 -4.25 4.05
N ASN A 185 -18.66 -2.91 4.01
CA ASN A 185 -19.51 -2.14 4.92
C ASN A 185 -21.00 -2.50 4.77
N ILE A 186 -21.48 -2.75 3.55
CA ILE A 186 -22.87 -3.17 3.31
C ILE A 186 -23.12 -4.54 3.93
N VAL A 187 -22.20 -5.49 3.76
CA VAL A 187 -22.28 -6.83 4.37
C VAL A 187 -22.29 -6.73 5.89
N ASP A 188 -21.41 -5.91 6.47
CA ASP A 188 -21.32 -5.74 7.93
C ASP A 188 -22.58 -5.07 8.53
N LEU A 189 -23.33 -4.30 7.73
CA LEU A 189 -24.61 -3.69 8.12
C LEU A 189 -25.81 -4.64 7.99
N GLN A 190 -25.65 -5.82 7.37
CA GLN A 190 -26.76 -6.77 7.26
C GLN A 190 -27.10 -7.34 8.66
N PRO A 191 -28.39 -7.44 9.01
CA PRO A 191 -28.80 -7.96 10.31
C PRO A 191 -28.42 -9.43 10.43
N LYS A 192 -27.49 -9.76 11.34
CA LYS A 192 -27.02 -11.13 11.59
C LYS A 192 -28.16 -12.06 12.08
N ASP A 193 -29.18 -11.50 12.74
CA ASP A 193 -30.33 -12.24 13.30
C ASP A 193 -31.67 -11.96 12.56
N GLY A 194 -31.63 -11.33 11.39
CA GLY A 194 -32.82 -10.82 10.70
C GLY A 194 -33.24 -11.63 9.47
N GLY A 195 -33.63 -12.89 9.61
CA GLY A 195 -34.13 -13.65 8.47
C GLY A 195 -34.61 -15.07 8.77
N THR A 196 -35.86 -15.19 9.22
CA THR A 196 -36.63 -16.42 9.11
C THR A 196 -36.70 -16.86 7.63
N ASN A 197 -36.33 -18.11 7.35
CA ASN A 197 -36.76 -18.93 6.20
C ASN A 197 -36.89 -18.25 4.82
N THR A 198 -35.81 -17.70 4.26
CA THR A 198 -35.78 -17.38 2.82
C THR A 198 -34.46 -17.79 2.15
N SER A 199 -34.45 -19.00 1.59
CA SER A 199 -33.67 -19.44 0.42
C SER A 199 -32.16 -19.15 0.31
N GLY A 200 -31.49 -18.70 1.37
CA GLY A 200 -30.04 -18.68 1.51
C GLY A 200 -29.56 -19.89 2.31
N SER A 201 -28.45 -20.50 1.92
CA SER A 201 -27.81 -21.57 2.70
C SER A 201 -27.62 -21.11 4.15
N ASN A 202 -28.10 -21.89 5.12
CA ASN A 202 -27.91 -21.61 6.55
C ASN A 202 -26.41 -21.33 6.81
N PRO A 203 -26.02 -20.21 7.46
CA PRO A 203 -24.61 -19.87 7.67
C PRO A 203 -23.79 -21.01 8.28
N THR A 204 -24.39 -21.73 9.23
CA THR A 204 -23.86 -22.95 9.85
C THR A 204 -23.60 -24.06 8.82
N GLN A 205 -24.55 -24.28 7.89
CA GLN A 205 -24.44 -25.33 6.88
C GLN A 205 -23.37 -25.00 5.83
N ARG A 206 -23.29 -23.74 5.39
CA ARG A 206 -22.25 -23.30 4.45
C ARG A 206 -20.86 -23.38 5.09
N ALA A 207 -20.73 -22.93 6.34
CA ALA A 207 -19.46 -23.04 7.07
C ALA A 207 -19.04 -24.50 7.26
N ALA A 208 -19.98 -25.41 7.55
CA ALA A 208 -19.71 -26.85 7.64
C ALA A 208 -19.18 -27.43 6.32
N THR A 209 -19.83 -27.13 5.19
CA THR A 209 -19.37 -27.60 3.86
C THR A 209 -17.97 -27.08 3.53
N VAL A 210 -17.71 -25.79 3.75
CA VAL A 210 -16.39 -25.19 3.49
C VAL A 210 -15.32 -25.80 4.42
N LEU A 211 -15.68 -26.04 5.68
CA LEU A 211 -14.80 -26.70 6.64
C LEU A 211 -14.42 -28.11 6.19
N GLU A 212 -15.38 -28.91 5.74
CA GLU A 212 -15.15 -30.27 5.25
C GLU A 212 -14.21 -30.26 4.03
N GLU A 213 -14.47 -29.38 3.06
CA GLU A 213 -13.61 -29.22 1.88
C GLU A 213 -12.18 -28.81 2.23
N ILE A 214 -12.00 -27.95 3.24
CA ILE A 214 -10.67 -27.51 3.69
C ILE A 214 -9.96 -28.65 4.42
N LEU A 215 -10.66 -29.36 5.31
CA LEU A 215 -10.10 -30.51 6.04
C LEU A 215 -9.68 -31.63 5.10
N GLU A 216 -10.44 -31.91 4.04
CA GLU A 216 -10.09 -32.91 3.03
C GLU A 216 -8.79 -32.53 2.31
N LYS A 217 -8.63 -31.26 1.94
CA LYS A 217 -7.47 -30.79 1.17
C LYS A 217 -6.18 -30.64 2.00
N ILE A 218 -6.31 -30.27 3.27
CA ILE A 218 -5.17 -29.88 4.12
C ILE A 218 -4.84 -30.95 5.18
N GLY A 219 -5.80 -31.84 5.49
CA GLY A 219 -5.68 -32.81 6.57
C GLY A 219 -4.50 -33.77 6.45
N GLU A 220 -4.06 -34.08 5.23
CA GLU A 220 -2.94 -35.00 4.97
C GLU A 220 -1.57 -34.31 4.87
N ILE A 221 -1.53 -32.97 4.88
CA ILE A 221 -0.27 -32.24 4.76
C ILE A 221 0.50 -32.35 6.08
N ASN A 222 1.56 -33.13 6.08
CA ASN A 222 2.47 -33.26 7.21
C ASN A 222 3.88 -33.61 6.72
N PHE A 223 4.86 -32.80 7.12
CA PHE A 223 6.26 -33.02 6.78
C PHE A 223 7.00 -33.59 7.99
N ASP A 224 7.46 -34.85 7.93
CA ASP A 224 8.28 -35.43 8.99
C ASP A 224 9.73 -34.91 8.89
N LEU A 225 10.07 -33.96 9.77
CA LEU A 225 11.38 -33.32 9.75
C LEU A 225 12.53 -34.29 10.05
N ASP A 226 12.28 -35.31 10.87
CA ASP A 226 13.30 -36.32 11.22
C ASP A 226 13.58 -37.22 10.03
N GLU A 227 12.53 -37.63 9.30
CA GLU A 227 12.66 -38.39 8.05
C GLU A 227 13.38 -37.58 6.96
N ILE A 228 13.03 -36.30 6.79
CA ILE A 228 13.68 -35.41 5.82
C ILE A 228 15.17 -35.23 6.16
N LEU A 229 15.50 -35.01 7.43
CA LEU A 229 16.89 -34.89 7.90
C LEU A 229 17.68 -36.19 7.72
N ALA A 230 17.05 -37.34 7.92
CA ALA A 230 17.66 -38.65 7.71
C ALA A 230 17.92 -38.93 6.22
N ALA A 231 17.04 -38.47 5.33
CA ALA A 231 17.21 -38.60 3.87
C ALA A 231 18.32 -37.69 3.31
N LEU A 232 18.64 -36.59 4.00
CA LEU A 232 19.71 -35.65 3.64
C LEU A 232 21.10 -36.14 4.07
N ALA A 233 21.98 -36.39 3.08
CA ALA A 233 23.39 -36.68 3.32
C ALA A 233 24.07 -35.52 4.06
N ILE A 234 25.00 -35.83 4.97
CA ILE A 234 25.66 -34.83 5.82
C ILE A 234 26.38 -33.75 4.99
N GLU A 235 26.92 -34.12 3.82
CA GLU A 235 27.63 -33.23 2.90
C GLU A 235 26.70 -32.22 2.19
N ASP A 236 25.42 -32.57 2.03
CA ASP A 236 24.41 -31.74 1.37
C ASP A 236 23.65 -30.83 2.36
N ARG A 237 23.98 -30.90 3.65
CA ARG A 237 23.37 -30.06 4.70
C ARG A 237 23.95 -28.65 4.68
N GLY A 238 23.44 -27.82 3.78
CA GLY A 238 23.76 -26.40 3.68
C GLY A 238 22.73 -25.48 4.35
N PRO A 239 23.00 -24.16 4.38
CA PRO A 239 22.06 -23.15 4.88
C PRO A 239 20.67 -23.24 4.24
N TYR A 240 20.63 -23.52 2.93
CA TYR A 240 19.37 -23.66 2.20
C TYR A 240 18.52 -24.85 2.68
N GLN A 241 19.15 -25.98 3.00
CA GLN A 241 18.45 -27.15 3.55
C GLN A 241 17.90 -26.88 4.94
N TYR A 242 18.61 -26.09 5.77
CA TYR A 242 18.09 -25.66 7.07
C TYR A 242 16.91 -24.70 6.93
N VAL A 243 16.94 -23.77 5.96
CA VAL A 243 15.77 -22.92 5.70
C VAL A 243 14.60 -23.76 5.22
N PHE A 244 14.81 -24.72 4.32
CA PHE A 244 13.76 -25.63 3.88
C PHE A 244 13.09 -26.35 5.07
N LEU A 245 13.88 -26.90 5.99
CA LEU A 245 13.36 -27.55 7.19
C LEU A 245 12.53 -26.59 8.06
N GLN A 246 12.98 -25.34 8.20
CA GLN A 246 12.21 -24.30 8.92
C GLN A 246 10.89 -23.98 8.20
N GLU A 247 10.87 -23.94 6.87
CA GLU A 247 9.65 -23.70 6.10
C GLU A 247 8.67 -24.88 6.23
N CYS A 248 9.16 -26.13 6.24
CA CYS A 248 8.35 -27.31 6.54
C CYS A 248 7.79 -27.25 7.97
N GLU A 249 8.61 -26.87 8.96
CA GLU A 249 8.17 -26.72 10.36
C GLU A 249 7.07 -25.65 10.48
N ARG A 250 7.23 -24.50 9.82
CA ARG A 250 6.22 -23.43 9.79
C ARG A 250 4.92 -23.89 9.12
N MET A 251 5.02 -24.61 8.00
CA MET A 251 3.86 -25.16 7.31
C MET A 251 3.12 -26.16 8.22
N ASN A 252 3.84 -27.06 8.88
CA ASN A 252 3.25 -28.00 9.84
C ASN A 252 2.54 -27.29 10.99
N LYS A 253 3.13 -26.22 11.55
CA LYS A 253 2.49 -25.42 12.62
C LYS A 253 1.18 -24.79 12.14
N LEU A 254 1.18 -24.20 10.94
CA LEU A 254 -0.03 -23.62 10.35
C LEU A 254 -1.10 -24.69 10.10
N VAL A 255 -0.74 -25.80 9.44
CA VAL A 255 -1.66 -26.89 9.13
C VAL A 255 -2.21 -27.56 10.39
N SER A 256 -1.38 -27.76 11.41
CA SER A 256 -1.80 -28.29 12.70
C SER A 256 -2.80 -27.38 13.40
N GLU A 257 -2.58 -26.06 13.37
CA GLU A 257 -3.53 -25.09 13.93
C GLU A 257 -4.85 -25.12 13.18
N MET A 258 -4.81 -25.10 11.84
CA MET A 258 -6.01 -25.20 10.99
C MET A 258 -6.80 -26.47 11.28
N ASN A 259 -6.13 -27.62 11.32
CA ASN A 259 -6.75 -28.91 11.62
C ASN A 259 -7.39 -28.92 13.02
N ARG A 260 -6.71 -28.37 14.03
CA ARG A 260 -7.26 -28.25 15.38
C ARG A 260 -8.51 -27.38 15.38
N SER A 261 -8.41 -26.15 14.86
CA SER A 261 -9.50 -25.17 14.88
C SER A 261 -10.73 -25.64 14.10
N LEU A 262 -10.52 -26.30 12.96
CA LEU A 262 -11.62 -26.83 12.13
C LEU A 262 -12.29 -28.04 12.80
N ARG A 263 -11.53 -28.98 13.37
CA ARG A 263 -12.13 -30.13 14.08
C ARG A 263 -12.87 -29.71 15.36
N GLU A 264 -12.38 -28.68 16.04
CA GLU A 264 -13.07 -28.08 17.18
C GLU A 264 -14.39 -27.43 16.75
N LEU A 265 -14.38 -26.65 15.66
CA LEU A 265 -15.59 -26.08 15.09
C LEU A 265 -16.59 -27.16 14.65
N ASP A 266 -16.13 -28.22 13.97
CA ASP A 266 -16.99 -29.33 13.53
C ASP A 266 -17.74 -29.98 14.70
N LYS A 267 -17.04 -30.26 15.81
CA LYS A 267 -17.66 -30.76 17.05
C LYS A 267 -18.62 -29.74 17.68
N GLY A 268 -18.30 -28.45 17.61
CA GLY A 268 -19.16 -27.37 18.05
C GLY A 268 -20.48 -27.31 17.26
N LEU A 269 -20.41 -27.50 15.94
CA LEU A 269 -21.56 -27.51 15.04
C LEU A 269 -22.44 -28.75 15.27
N HIS A 270 -21.85 -29.90 15.61
CA HIS A 270 -22.57 -31.12 16.00
C HIS A 270 -23.11 -31.10 17.44
N GLY A 271 -22.81 -30.06 18.23
CA GLY A 271 -23.25 -29.93 19.62
C GLY A 271 -22.49 -30.80 20.62
N GLU A 272 -21.35 -31.37 20.23
CA GLU A 272 -20.46 -32.13 21.12
C GLU A 272 -19.59 -31.22 21.99
N LEU A 273 -19.29 -30.02 21.50
CA LEU A 273 -18.59 -28.96 22.24
C LEU A 273 -19.48 -27.71 22.33
N THR A 274 -19.35 -26.97 23.43
CA THR A 274 -19.96 -25.66 23.56
C THR A 274 -19.25 -24.67 22.64
N MET A 275 -20.01 -23.95 21.81
CA MET A 275 -19.46 -22.90 20.96
C MET A 275 -18.73 -21.84 21.78
N SER A 276 -17.49 -21.55 21.38
CA SER A 276 -16.66 -20.50 21.94
C SER A 276 -16.59 -19.31 20.99
N GLU A 277 -16.21 -18.14 21.50
CA GLU A 277 -16.02 -16.94 20.68
C GLU A 277 -15.06 -17.16 19.50
N ARG A 278 -14.01 -17.96 19.70
CA ARG A 278 -13.06 -18.32 18.62
C ARG A 278 -13.72 -19.15 17.52
N MET A 279 -14.57 -20.10 17.90
CA MET A 279 -15.32 -20.92 16.95
C MET A 279 -16.34 -20.08 16.17
N GLU A 280 -17.00 -19.13 16.82
CA GLU A 280 -17.92 -18.19 16.16
C GLU A 280 -17.18 -17.28 15.17
N GLN A 281 -16.03 -16.73 15.55
CA GLN A 281 -15.18 -15.93 14.66
C GLN A 281 -14.69 -16.74 13.45
N LEU A 282 -14.31 -18.02 13.67
CA LEU A 282 -13.93 -18.93 12.60
C LEU A 282 -15.12 -19.24 11.68
N GLN A 283 -16.30 -19.53 12.23
CA GLN A 283 -17.52 -19.78 11.46
C GLN A 283 -17.88 -18.58 10.59
N ASP A 284 -17.85 -17.37 11.15
CA ASP A 284 -18.08 -16.12 10.42
C ASP A 284 -17.04 -15.94 9.28
N ALA A 285 -15.76 -16.19 9.57
CA ALA A 285 -14.69 -16.08 8.56
C ALA A 285 -14.88 -17.07 7.41
N LEU A 286 -15.25 -18.33 7.70
CA LEU A 286 -15.56 -19.34 6.69
C LEU A 286 -16.79 -18.96 5.85
N TYR A 287 -17.84 -18.43 6.50
CA TYR A 287 -19.05 -17.99 5.81
C TYR A 287 -18.81 -16.82 4.85
N PHE A 288 -17.99 -15.85 5.27
CA PHE A 288 -17.64 -14.68 4.46
C PHE A 288 -16.42 -14.89 3.54
N GLU A 289 -15.90 -16.12 3.44
CA GLU A 289 -14.75 -16.47 2.61
C GLU A 289 -13.50 -15.62 2.90
N ARG A 290 -13.30 -15.27 4.18
CA ARG A 290 -12.13 -14.52 4.67
C ARG A 290 -11.17 -15.49 5.35
N VAL A 291 -9.87 -15.19 5.27
CA VAL A 291 -8.85 -15.95 6.02
C VAL A 291 -8.98 -15.59 7.51
N PRO A 292 -9.20 -16.57 8.41
CA PRO A 292 -9.22 -16.35 9.85
C PRO A 292 -7.93 -15.69 10.36
N THR A 293 -8.08 -14.81 11.36
CA THR A 293 -6.95 -14.06 11.95
C THR A 293 -5.91 -14.96 12.59
N GLU A 294 -6.35 -16.04 13.26
CA GLU A 294 -5.47 -17.02 13.88
C GLU A 294 -4.55 -17.68 12.84
N TRP A 295 -5.10 -18.08 11.69
CA TRP A 295 -4.33 -18.65 10.58
C TRP A 295 -3.42 -17.60 9.96
N GLY A 296 -3.92 -16.39 9.74
CA GLY A 296 -3.14 -15.28 9.19
C GLY A 296 -1.91 -14.91 10.03
N SER A 297 -1.96 -15.11 11.35
CA SER A 297 -0.82 -14.84 12.25
C SER A 297 0.34 -15.83 12.11
N LEU A 298 0.03 -17.07 11.70
CA LEU A 298 1.01 -18.14 11.46
C LEU A 298 1.40 -18.25 9.99
N ALA A 299 0.58 -17.70 9.10
CA ALA A 299 0.73 -17.78 7.66
C ALA A 299 1.53 -16.62 7.06
N PHE A 300 1.79 -16.75 5.77
CA PHE A 300 2.38 -15.70 4.95
C PHE A 300 1.39 -14.54 4.76
N PRO A 301 1.85 -13.26 4.73
CA PRO A 301 1.00 -12.12 4.46
C PRO A 301 0.27 -12.26 3.11
N SER A 302 -1.05 -12.10 3.12
CA SER A 302 -1.88 -12.23 1.92
C SER A 302 -3.15 -11.36 2.02
N LEU A 303 -3.60 -10.88 0.87
CA LEU A 303 -4.90 -10.21 0.71
C LEU A 303 -5.87 -11.07 -0.12
N ARG A 304 -5.57 -12.36 -0.30
CA ARG A 304 -6.42 -13.30 -1.05
C ARG A 304 -7.68 -13.64 -0.26
N SER A 305 -8.76 -13.93 -0.98
CA SER A 305 -9.94 -14.59 -0.39
C SER A 305 -9.58 -16.00 0.07
N LEU A 306 -10.37 -16.56 0.99
CA LEU A 306 -10.13 -17.88 1.56
C LEU A 306 -9.93 -18.97 0.48
N PRO A 307 -10.78 -19.12 -0.56
CA PRO A 307 -10.58 -20.15 -1.59
C PRO A 307 -9.24 -20.02 -2.32
N SER A 308 -8.89 -18.81 -2.78
CA SER A 308 -7.63 -18.55 -3.48
C SER A 308 -6.41 -18.64 -2.56
N TRP A 309 -6.59 -18.39 -1.26
CA TRP A 309 -5.56 -18.57 -0.24
C TRP A 309 -5.28 -20.05 0.03
N ILE A 310 -6.33 -20.88 0.14
CA ILE A 310 -6.21 -22.34 0.29
C ILE A 310 -5.52 -22.97 -0.92
N GLU A 311 -5.91 -22.59 -2.15
CA GLU A 311 -5.20 -23.03 -3.36
C GLU A 311 -3.72 -22.64 -3.33
N ASN A 312 -3.39 -21.44 -2.84
CA ASN A 312 -2.00 -21.02 -2.70
C ASN A 312 -1.24 -21.83 -1.66
N LEU A 313 -1.88 -22.17 -0.54
CA LEU A 313 -1.31 -23.00 0.52
C LEU A 313 -1.01 -24.41 -0.01
N ILE A 314 -1.94 -25.01 -0.76
CA ILE A 314 -1.77 -26.34 -1.37
C ILE A 314 -0.62 -26.33 -2.38
N LEU A 315 -0.53 -25.31 -3.23
CA LEU A 315 0.58 -25.17 -4.17
C LEU A 315 1.93 -25.10 -3.45
N ARG A 316 2.01 -24.33 -2.36
CA ARG A 316 3.21 -24.23 -1.52
C ARG A 316 3.55 -25.57 -0.86
N ALA A 317 2.56 -26.27 -0.32
CA ALA A 317 2.76 -27.60 0.25
C ALA A 317 3.25 -28.60 -0.80
N SER A 318 2.70 -28.58 -2.02
CA SER A 318 3.20 -29.45 -3.10
C SER A 318 4.64 -29.11 -3.50
N GLN A 319 5.01 -27.83 -3.45
CA GLN A 319 6.39 -27.42 -3.71
C GLN A 319 7.33 -27.93 -2.61
N LEU A 320 6.95 -27.80 -1.33
CA LEU A 320 7.73 -28.38 -0.23
C LEU A 320 7.85 -29.90 -0.37
N GLN A 321 6.76 -30.58 -0.76
CA GLN A 321 6.80 -32.02 -1.01
C GLN A 321 7.77 -32.38 -2.16
N SER A 322 7.77 -31.62 -3.26
CA SER A 322 8.72 -31.84 -4.35
C SER A 322 10.18 -31.71 -3.91
N TRP A 323 10.45 -30.87 -2.92
CA TRP A 323 11.77 -30.72 -2.32
C TRP A 323 12.11 -31.81 -1.32
N VAL A 324 11.12 -32.38 -0.61
CA VAL A 324 11.31 -33.61 0.16
C VAL A 324 11.75 -34.73 -0.76
N ASP A 325 11.10 -34.87 -1.91
CA ASP A 325 11.38 -35.92 -2.88
C ASP A 325 12.75 -35.74 -3.57
N ASN A 326 13.16 -34.49 -3.85
CA ASN A 326 14.43 -34.14 -4.50
C ASN A 326 15.14 -32.93 -3.85
N PRO A 327 15.82 -33.10 -2.70
CA PRO A 327 16.31 -31.97 -1.89
C PRO A 327 17.49 -31.18 -2.48
N VAL A 328 18.14 -31.68 -3.54
CA VAL A 328 19.39 -31.10 -4.09
C VAL A 328 19.20 -30.49 -5.48
N LYS A 329 18.24 -30.97 -6.29
CA LYS A 329 18.15 -30.66 -7.72
C LYS A 329 17.03 -29.69 -8.11
N ASP A 330 15.95 -29.65 -7.33
CA ASP A 330 14.71 -28.93 -7.69
C ASP A 330 14.44 -27.68 -6.82
N MET A 331 15.48 -27.19 -6.13
CA MET A 331 15.40 -25.99 -5.29
C MET A 331 15.42 -24.71 -6.14
N HIS A 332 14.40 -24.53 -6.97
CA HIS A 332 14.05 -23.25 -7.57
C HIS A 332 13.51 -22.32 -6.49
N LEU A 333 13.72 -21.01 -6.58
CA LEU A 333 13.15 -20.04 -5.61
C LEU A 333 11.65 -20.32 -5.41
N PRO A 334 11.17 -20.49 -4.16
CA PRO A 334 9.75 -20.75 -3.88
C PRO A 334 8.84 -19.73 -4.51
N PHE A 335 7.61 -20.17 -4.79
CA PHE A 335 6.58 -19.27 -5.27
C PHE A 335 6.42 -18.05 -4.35
N PHE A 336 6.59 -18.19 -3.03
CA PHE A 336 6.90 -17.10 -2.08
C PHE A 336 7.46 -17.69 -0.77
N LEU A 337 8.69 -17.35 -0.39
CA LEU A 337 9.29 -17.69 0.90
C LEU A 337 8.66 -16.89 2.05
N TYR A 338 8.64 -17.42 3.27
CA TYR A 338 8.61 -16.57 4.45
C TYR A 338 9.99 -15.86 4.53
N PHE A 339 10.07 -14.69 3.87
CA PHE A 339 11.28 -13.98 3.40
C PHE A 339 12.44 -13.75 4.38
N VAL A 340 12.32 -14.08 5.66
CA VAL A 340 13.34 -13.73 6.66
C VAL A 340 14.54 -14.69 6.61
N GLY A 341 14.37 -15.95 6.18
CA GLY A 341 15.42 -16.96 6.31
C GLY A 341 16.49 -17.00 5.20
N LEU A 342 16.25 -16.39 4.04
CA LEU A 342 17.12 -16.53 2.86
C LEU A 342 17.79 -15.22 2.39
N ALA A 343 17.44 -14.10 3.02
CA ALA A 343 17.90 -12.77 2.62
C ALA A 343 18.82 -12.09 3.65
N GLU A 344 19.27 -12.82 4.69
CA GLU A 344 20.32 -12.36 5.62
C GLU A 344 21.63 -13.10 5.42
#